data_AF-A0A2T0L2X0-F1
#
_entry.id   AF-A0A2T0L2X0-F1
#
_cell.length_a   1.000
_cell.length_b   1.000
_cell.length_c   1.000
_cell.angle_alpha   90.00
_cell.angle_beta   90.00
_cell.angle_gamma   90.00
#
_symmetry.space_group_name_H-M   'P 1'
#
loop_
_entity.id
_entity.type
_entity.pdbx_description
1 polymer ?
#
loop_
_entity_poly.entity_id
_entity_poly.type
_entity_poly.pdbx_seq_one_letter_code
_entity_poly.pdbx_strand_id
1 'polypeptide(L)' 'MAVRYQMLTGLVAMGARGNMQDEQQVWLTSRKACGGNQSCLLNAYRRRIATLKDEYANLASRGPF' A
#
# COMPACT_ATOMS: atom_id res chain seq x y z
N MET A 1 -2.59 0.00 -8.97
CA MET A 1 -2.11 0.32 -7.60
C MET A 1 -2.55 1.68 -7.12
N ALA A 2 -2.39 2.74 -7.91
CA ALA A 2 -2.75 4.10 -7.51
C ALA A 2 -4.20 4.23 -7.00
N VAL A 3 -5.18 3.62 -7.70
CA VAL A 3 -6.60 3.72 -7.34
C VAL A 3 -6.91 3.15 -5.95
N ARG A 4 -6.35 2.00 -5.59
CA ARG A 4 -6.61 1.37 -4.28
C ARG A 4 -5.94 2.13 -3.14
N TYR A 5 -4.73 2.64 -3.37
CA TYR A 5 -4.01 3.47 -2.41
C TYR A 5 -4.70 4.82 -2.18
N GLN A 6 -5.21 5.46 -3.24
CA GLN A 6 -5.99 6.70 -3.15
C GLN A 6 -7.32 6.50 -2.42
N MET A 7 -8.02 5.38 -2.67
CA MET A 7 -9.25 5.06 -1.95
C MET A 7 -8.97 4.83 -0.45
N LEU A 8 -7.93 4.05 -0.11
CA LEU A 8 -7.58 3.75 1.27
C LEU A 8 -7.18 4.99 2.06
N THR A 9 -6.31 5.83 1.49
CA THR A 9 -5.89 7.07 2.16
C THR A 9 -7.07 8.03 2.38
N GLY A 10 -8.04 8.09 1.47
CA GLY A 10 -9.27 8.88 1.63
C GLY A 10 -10.17 8.44 2.79
N LEU A 11 -10.18 7.15 3.13
CA LEU A 11 -11.11 6.54 4.10
C LEU A 11 -10.56 6.42 5.52
N VAL A 12 -9.25 6.63 5.71
CA VAL A 12 -8.61 6.50 7.03
C VAL A 12 -8.45 7.83 7.75
N ALA A 13 -8.54 7.80 9.08
CA ALA A 13 -8.21 8.93 9.95
C ALA A 13 -6.78 9.42 9.67
N MET A 14 -6.54 10.73 9.86
CA MET A 14 -5.27 11.38 9.47
C MET A 14 -4.00 10.68 10.01
N GLY A 15 -4.03 10.09 11.21
CA GLY A 15 -2.90 9.33 11.75
C GLY A 15 -2.59 8.04 10.97
N ALA A 16 -3.63 7.25 10.66
CA ALA A 16 -3.48 6.05 9.83
C ALA A 16 -3.13 6.40 8.37
N ARG A 17 -3.59 7.57 7.88
CA ARG A 17 -3.19 8.12 6.58
C ARG A 17 -1.69 8.41 6.51
N GLY A 18 -1.13 9.02 7.55
CA GLY A 18 0.31 9.32 7.63
C GLY A 18 1.16 8.06 7.54
N ASN A 19 0.84 7.04 8.34
CA ASN A 19 1.55 5.76 8.30
C ASN A 19 1.48 5.11 6.90
N MET A 20 0.31 5.13 6.24
CA MET A 20 0.18 4.63 4.86
C MET A 20 1.04 5.42 3.85
N GLN A 21 1.26 6.72 4.08
CA GLN A 21 2.13 7.55 3.25
C GLN A 21 3.60 7.20 3.44
N ASP A 22 4.04 7.02 4.68
CA ASP A 22 5.42 6.63 4.99
C ASP A 22 5.75 5.25 4.41
N GLU A 23 4.86 4.27 4.60
CA GLU A 23 5.03 2.93 4.03
C GLU A 23 5.05 2.94 2.50
N GLN A 24 4.26 3.81 1.87
CA GLN A 24 4.27 3.98 0.43
C GLN A 24 5.63 4.52 -0.06
N GLN A 25 6.23 5.47 0.65
CA GLN A 25 7.53 6.02 0.32
C GLN A 25 8.66 4.98 0.46
N VAL A 26 8.62 4.18 1.53
CA VAL A 26 9.53 3.04 1.73
C VAL A 26 9.38 2.03 0.59
N TRP A 27 8.14 1.69 0.22
CA TRP A 27 7.89 0.76 -0.87
C TRP A 27 8.40 1.28 -2.22
N LEU A 28 8.24 2.57 -2.52
CA LEU A 28 8.77 3.18 -3.75
C LEU A 28 10.30 3.06 -3.84
N THR A 29 10.99 3.19 -2.71
CA THR A 29 12.45 3.00 -2.63
C THR A 29 12.83 1.54 -2.90
N SER A 30 12.13 0.59 -2.28
CA SER A 30 12.32 -0.85 -2.53
C SER A 30 12.05 -1.23 -3.98
N ARG A 31 10.98 -0.71 -4.59
CA ARG A 31 10.66 -0.91 -6.00
C ARG A 31 11.74 -0.33 -6.91
N LYS A 32 12.29 0.85 -6.59
CA LYS A 32 13.35 1.49 -7.38
C LYS A 32 14.62 0.62 -7.41
N ALA A 33 14.94 -0.07 -6.31
CA ALA A 33 16.08 -0.99 -6.26
C ALA A 33 15.99 -2.17 -7.25
N CYS A 34 14.79 -2.52 -7.72
CA CYS A 34 14.62 -3.56 -8.75
C CYS A 34 15.10 -3.14 -10.15
N GLY A 35 15.27 -1.83 -10.41
CA GLY A 35 15.61 -1.34 -11.76
C GLY A 35 14.63 -1.86 -12.82
N GLY A 36 15.16 -2.52 -13.85
CA GLY A 36 14.40 -3.17 -14.92
C GLY A 36 14.11 -4.67 -14.73
N ASN A 37 14.48 -5.26 -13.59
CA ASN A 37 14.30 -6.70 -13.38
C ASN A 37 12.81 -7.04 -13.22
N GLN A 38 12.24 -7.69 -14.24
CA GLN A 38 10.81 -8.00 -14.30
C GLN A 38 10.35 -8.90 -13.15
N SER A 39 11.11 -9.93 -12.78
CA SER A 39 10.75 -10.84 -11.69
C SER A 39 10.76 -10.11 -10.33
N CYS A 40 11.77 -9.26 -10.09
CA CYS A 40 11.84 -8.42 -8.90
C CYS A 40 10.64 -7.48 -8.81
N LEU A 41 10.31 -6.78 -9.91
CA LEU A 41 9.16 -5.88 -9.97
C LEU A 41 7.87 -6.63 -9.70
N LEU A 42 7.64 -7.78 -10.33
CA LEU A 42 6.45 -8.61 -10.13
C LEU A 42 6.27 -8.98 -8.66
N ASN A 43 7.34 -9.41 -8.00
CA ASN A 43 7.33 -9.75 -6.59
C ASN A 43 7.10 -8.52 -5.69
N ALA A 44 7.72 -7.39 -6.00
CA ALA A 44 7.53 -6.13 -5.27
C ALA A 44 6.08 -5.64 -5.34
N TYR A 45 5.44 -5.73 -6.51
CA TYR A 45 4.03 -5.39 -6.67
C TYR A 45 3.11 -6.39 -5.97
N ARG A 46 3.34 -7.70 -6.10
CA ARG A 46 2.54 -8.74 -5.42
C ARG A 46 2.52 -8.53 -3.91
N ARG A 47 3.69 -8.28 -3.31
CA ARG A 47 3.80 -8.00 -1.87
C ARG A 47 3.00 -6.77 -1.48
N ARG A 48 3.15 -5.64 -2.18
CA ARG A 48 2.42 -4.41 -1.86
C ARG A 48 0.91 -4.55 -2.00
N ILE A 49 0.43 -5.28 -3.00
CA ILE A 49 -0.99 -5.56 -3.15
C ILE A 49 -1.53 -6.31 -1.93
N ALA A 50 -0.80 -7.34 -1.47
CA ALA A 50 -1.20 -8.11 -0.31
C ALA A 50 -1.29 -7.22 0.93
N THR A 51 -0.26 -6.41 1.21
CA THR A 51 -0.26 -5.46 2.32
C THR A 51 -1.47 -4.52 2.27
N LEU A 52 -1.73 -3.89 1.13
CA LEU A 52 -2.89 -2.98 0.98
C LEU A 52 -4.24 -3.70 1.12
N LYS A 53 -4.34 -4.99 0.76
CA LYS A 53 -5.55 -5.79 0.98
C LYS A 53 -5.76 -6.07 2.46
N ASP A 54 -4.70 -6.41 3.18
CA ASP A 54 -4.76 -6.70 4.61
C ASP A 54 -5.08 -5.44 5.41
N GLU A 55 -4.48 -4.30 5.06
CA GLU A 55 -4.85 -2.99 5.61
C GLU A 55 -6.32 -2.67 5.39
N TYR A 56 -6.84 -2.86 4.17
CA TYR A 56 -8.26 -2.68 3.86
C TYR A 56 -9.15 -3.60 4.70
N ALA A 57 -8.80 -4.88 4.81
CA ALA A 57 -9.57 -5.85 5.59
C ALA A 57 -9.60 -5.47 7.08
N ASN A 58 -8.47 -5.04 7.64
CA ASN A 58 -8.37 -4.57 9.02
C ASN A 58 -9.18 -3.30 9.28
N LEU A 59 -9.32 -2.42 8.28
CA LEU A 59 -10.17 -1.24 8.39
C LEU A 59 -11.64 -1.62 8.32
N ALA A 60 -12.02 -2.45 7.34
CA ALA A 60 -13.38 -2.93 7.18
C ALA A 60 -13.89 -3.71 8.40
N SER A 61 -13.01 -4.41 9.12
CA SER A 61 -13.37 -5.14 10.33
C SER A 61 -13.63 -4.26 11.56
N ARG A 62 -13.26 -2.96 11.52
CA ARG A 62 -13.39 -2.03 12.65
C ARG A 62 -14.69 -1.21 12.66
N GLY A 63 -15.61 -1.51 11.75
CA GLY A 63 -16.95 -0.89 11.68
C GLY A 63 -17.14 -0.07 10.41
N PRO A 64 -18.40 0.17 9.98
CA PRO A 64 -18.70 0.81 8.72
C PRO A 64 -18.35 2.29 8.79
N PHE A 65 -17.79 2.81 7.70
CA PHE A 65 -17.62 4.23 7.44
C PHE A 65 -18.95 4.98 7.56
#